data_AF-A0AAD4JC27-F1
#
_entry.id   AF-A0AAD4JC27-F1
#
_cell.length_a   1.000
_cell.length_b   1.000
_cell.length_c   1.000
_cell.angle_alpha   90.00
_cell.angle_beta   90.00
_cell.angle_gamma   90.00
#
_symmetry.space_group_name_H-M   'P 1'
#
loop_
_entity.id
_entity.type
_entity.pdbx_description
1 polymer ?
#
loop_
_entity_poly.entity_id
_entity_poly.type
_entity_poly.pdbx_seq_one_letter_code
_entity_poly.pdbx_strand_id
1 'polypeptide(L)'
;MAVMMSSAAGAMNKEILIASEEMQRANYFTFVMLLNMAPINTFEGNFTFLMPNDRALANTTTAATSVLDFLLRHSIPSPLLIDHLEHFPTGSMIPTSEPGFMFKVSNDGRRRFFLSNVRITSPNICTLGTSIRCHGIDGVVQPAAMVPLHPNIPPPPTPTCNAVPPPPDAGPVQAPAMIAAPSPSQVSRRQKSASSYRSTVVDLLIIYFVIILWLSVCS
;
A
#
# COMPACT_ATOMS: atom_id res chain seq x y z
N MET A 1 -0.93 37.93 6.67
CA MET A 1 -0.66 36.54 6.24
C MET A 1 0.66 35.96 6.76
N ALA A 2 1.77 36.70 6.79
CA ALA A 2 3.10 36.18 7.19
C ALA A 2 3.17 35.41 8.54
N VAL A 3 2.36 35.77 9.55
CA VAL A 3 2.39 35.12 10.88
C VAL A 3 1.99 33.64 10.84
N MET A 4 1.09 33.24 9.91
CA MET A 4 0.59 31.85 9.84
C MET A 4 1.61 30.88 9.24
N MET A 5 2.48 31.33 8.33
CA MET A 5 3.47 30.45 7.69
C MET A 5 4.63 30.10 8.64
N SER A 6 4.96 31.02 9.56
CA SER A 6 5.99 30.80 10.59
C SER A 6 5.63 29.66 11.56
N SER A 7 4.34 29.54 11.95
CA SER A 7 3.91 28.45 12.83
C SER A 7 3.87 27.10 12.12
N ALA A 8 3.47 27.06 10.85
CA ALA A 8 3.43 25.84 10.05
C ALA A 8 4.84 25.26 9.82
N ALA A 9 5.82 26.11 9.46
CA ALA A 9 7.22 25.70 9.36
C ALA A 9 7.76 25.19 10.71
N GLY A 10 7.51 25.90 11.81
CA GLY A 10 7.92 25.46 13.16
C GLY A 10 7.31 24.11 13.57
N ALA A 11 6.05 23.86 13.24
CA ALA A 11 5.39 22.58 13.47
C ALA A 11 6.00 21.45 12.61
N MET A 12 6.27 21.73 11.32
CA MET A 12 6.88 20.76 10.42
C MET A 12 8.30 20.35 10.84
N ASN A 13 9.09 21.32 11.32
CA ASN A 13 10.43 21.04 11.87
C ASN A 13 10.34 20.07 13.06
N LYS A 14 9.33 20.22 13.91
CA LYS A 14 9.08 19.30 15.03
C LYS A 14 8.69 17.90 14.55
N GLU A 15 7.84 17.79 13.53
CA GLU A 15 7.48 16.50 12.92
C GLU A 15 8.72 15.80 12.32
N ILE A 16 9.59 16.53 11.61
CA ILE A 16 10.86 15.99 11.07
C ILE A 16 11.77 15.47 12.19
N LEU A 17 11.88 16.21 13.30
CA LEU A 17 12.69 15.79 14.45
C LEU A 17 12.15 14.53 15.12
N ILE A 18 10.83 14.45 15.35
CA ILE A 18 10.15 13.25 15.90
C ILE A 18 10.37 12.06 14.97
N ALA A 19 10.11 12.22 13.67
CA ALA A 19 10.29 11.17 12.70
C ALA A 19 11.75 10.70 12.66
N SER A 20 12.71 11.62 12.64
CA SER A 20 14.15 11.30 12.63
C SER A 20 14.57 10.47 13.85
N GLU A 21 14.01 10.73 15.03
CA GLU A 21 14.27 9.93 16.23
C GLU A 21 13.69 8.50 16.09
N GLU A 22 12.48 8.36 15.57
CA GLU A 22 11.87 7.04 15.28
C GLU A 22 12.67 6.26 14.21
N MET A 23 13.13 6.94 13.15
CA MET A 23 13.99 6.37 12.10
C MET A 23 15.34 5.88 12.65
N GLN A 24 15.98 6.66 13.54
CA GLN A 24 17.24 6.28 14.19
C GLN A 24 17.06 5.07 15.11
N ARG A 25 16.00 5.05 15.93
CA ARG A 25 15.65 3.88 16.77
C ARG A 25 15.41 2.62 15.95
N ALA A 26 14.91 2.77 14.71
CA ALA A 26 14.71 1.68 13.76
C ALA A 26 15.95 1.31 12.91
N ASN A 27 17.11 1.93 13.16
CA ASN A 27 18.38 1.72 12.45
C ASN A 27 18.43 2.19 10.98
N TYR A 28 17.77 3.30 10.64
CA TYR A 28 17.84 3.96 9.31
C TYR A 28 18.78 5.17 9.33
N PHE A 29 19.98 5.01 9.89
CA PHE A 29 20.91 6.11 10.19
C PHE A 29 21.35 6.88 8.94
N THR A 30 21.67 6.20 7.84
CA THR A 30 22.12 6.86 6.61
C THR A 30 20.98 7.67 5.97
N PHE A 31 19.75 7.18 6.03
CA PHE A 31 18.59 7.92 5.52
C PHE A 31 18.35 9.22 6.32
N VAL A 32 18.47 9.17 7.65
CA VAL A 32 18.38 10.37 8.51
C VAL A 32 19.53 11.35 8.24
N MET A 33 20.73 10.85 7.96
CA MET A 33 21.86 11.69 7.54
C MET A 33 21.56 12.41 6.22
N LEU A 34 20.98 11.72 5.23
CA LEU A 34 20.54 12.34 3.97
C LEU A 34 19.44 13.38 4.20
N LEU A 35 18.44 13.06 5.03
CA LEU A 35 17.34 13.97 5.38
C LEU A 35 17.85 15.27 6.03
N ASN A 36 18.82 15.18 6.93
CA ASN A 36 19.44 16.33 7.60
C ASN A 36 20.35 17.17 6.67
N MET A 37 20.75 16.65 5.51
CA MET A 37 21.50 17.40 4.49
C MET A 37 20.58 18.13 3.50
N ALA A 38 19.27 17.86 3.52
CA ALA A 38 18.30 18.59 2.69
C ALA A 38 17.85 19.89 3.38
N PRO A 39 17.48 20.93 2.59
CA PRO A 39 16.83 22.12 3.14
C PRO A 39 15.55 21.75 3.89
N ILE A 40 15.38 22.24 5.12
CA ILE A 40 14.24 21.87 5.97
C ILE A 40 12.89 22.27 5.33
N ASN A 41 12.88 23.35 4.55
CA ASN A 41 11.73 23.83 3.77
C ASN A 41 11.44 23.01 2.50
N THR A 42 12.16 21.91 2.24
CA THR A 42 11.82 20.96 1.18
C THR A 42 10.51 20.22 1.47
N PHE A 43 10.28 19.86 2.74
CA PHE A 43 9.21 18.95 3.13
C PHE A 43 8.04 19.72 3.75
N GLU A 44 7.33 20.50 2.94
CA GLU A 44 6.12 21.21 3.38
C GLU A 44 4.88 20.30 3.34
N GLY A 45 4.32 19.98 4.51
CA GLY A 45 3.07 19.24 4.64
C GLY A 45 3.22 17.77 5.00
N ASN A 46 2.44 16.91 4.33
CA ASN A 46 2.29 15.50 4.72
C ASN A 46 3.09 14.57 3.82
N PHE A 47 3.87 13.66 4.40
CA PHE A 47 4.76 12.76 3.66
C PHE A 47 4.76 11.33 4.20
N THR A 48 5.09 10.39 3.32
CA THR A 48 5.58 9.06 3.72
C THR A 48 6.97 8.86 3.17
N PHE A 49 7.96 8.64 4.03
CA PHE A 49 9.31 8.26 3.61
C PHE A 49 9.42 6.74 3.41
N LEU A 50 9.99 6.35 2.27
CA LEU A 50 10.34 4.97 1.94
C LEU A 50 11.86 4.83 2.07
N MET A 51 12.32 4.32 3.20
CA MET A 51 13.71 4.42 3.63
C MET A 51 14.48 3.16 3.27
N PRO A 52 15.42 3.19 2.31
CA PRO A 52 16.31 2.06 2.10
C PRO A 52 17.19 1.90 3.34
N ASN A 53 17.35 0.67 3.81
CA ASN A 53 18.27 0.38 4.91
C ASN A 53 19.74 0.67 4.50
N ASP A 54 20.63 0.85 5.47
CA ASP A 54 22.03 1.22 5.24
C ASP A 54 22.75 0.25 4.26
N ARG A 55 22.40 -1.04 4.28
CA ARG A 55 22.93 -2.03 3.32
C ARG A 55 22.41 -1.81 1.90
N ALA A 56 21.14 -1.46 1.70
CA ALA A 56 20.60 -1.14 0.39
C ALA A 56 21.27 0.10 -0.22
N LEU A 57 21.51 1.13 0.61
CA LEU A 57 22.21 2.36 0.21
C LEU A 57 23.65 2.07 -0.20
N ALA A 58 24.41 1.35 0.63
CA ALA A 58 25.83 1.04 0.38
C ALA A 58 26.08 0.19 -0.88
N ASN A 59 25.10 -0.62 -1.31
CA ASN A 59 25.22 -1.47 -2.51
C ASN A 59 24.69 -0.79 -3.79
N THR A 60 24.20 0.44 -3.72
CA THR A 60 23.64 1.13 -4.88
C THR A 60 24.67 2.05 -5.52
N THR A 61 25.02 1.78 -6.78
CA THR A 61 25.76 2.75 -7.61
C THR A 61 24.83 3.91 -7.94
N THR A 62 24.78 4.91 -7.06
CA THR A 62 23.98 6.12 -7.29
C THR A 62 24.49 6.84 -8.53
N ALA A 63 23.65 6.94 -9.56
CA ALA A 63 23.80 8.00 -10.56
C ALA A 63 23.86 9.36 -9.83
N ALA A 64 24.52 10.36 -10.43
CA ALA A 64 24.74 11.67 -9.83
C ALA A 64 23.44 12.50 -9.73
N THR A 65 22.53 12.08 -8.86
CA THR A 65 21.31 12.79 -8.47
C THR A 65 21.54 13.54 -7.17
N SER A 66 20.91 14.69 -6.97
CA SER A 66 21.09 15.43 -5.72
C SER A 66 20.46 14.66 -4.54
N VAL A 67 20.90 14.99 -3.31
CA VAL A 67 20.30 14.46 -2.07
C VAL A 67 18.80 14.78 -2.02
N LEU A 68 18.41 15.94 -2.52
CA LEU A 68 17.02 16.37 -2.65
C LEU A 68 16.23 15.43 -3.57
N ASP A 69 16.70 15.21 -4.81
CA ASP A 69 16.02 14.32 -5.77
C ASP A 69 15.90 12.89 -5.22
N PHE A 70 16.96 12.41 -4.54
CA PHE A 70 16.94 11.11 -3.88
C PHE A 70 15.82 11.02 -2.84
N LEU A 71 15.69 12.01 -1.96
CA LEU A 71 14.66 12.01 -0.90
C LEU A 71 13.25 12.16 -1.48
N LEU A 72 13.06 13.01 -2.49
CA LEU A 72 11.78 13.20 -3.17
C LEU A 72 11.32 11.93 -3.89
N ARG A 73 12.25 11.21 -4.54
CA ARG A 73 12.00 9.89 -5.16
C ARG A 73 11.64 8.81 -4.15
N HIS A 74 12.10 8.99 -2.91
CA HIS A 74 11.86 8.10 -1.76
C HIS A 74 10.78 8.65 -0.82
N SER A 75 9.91 9.55 -1.30
CA SER A 75 8.75 10.00 -0.55
C SER A 75 7.45 9.98 -1.35
N ILE A 76 6.33 9.85 -0.65
CA ILE A 76 4.97 9.99 -1.16
C ILE A 76 4.39 11.27 -0.54
N PRO A 77 3.74 12.17 -1.30
CA PRO A 77 3.18 13.43 -0.79
C PRO A 77 1.83 13.24 -0.05
N SER A 78 1.75 12.21 0.80
CA SER A 78 0.63 11.94 1.70
C SER A 78 1.05 10.98 2.82
N PRO A 79 0.32 10.93 3.96
CA PRO A 79 0.57 9.95 5.02
C PRO A 79 -0.07 8.60 4.62
N LEU A 80 0.77 7.60 4.40
CA LEU A 80 0.40 6.25 4.00
C LEU A 80 0.74 5.30 5.15
N LEU A 81 -0.22 4.47 5.52
CA LEU A 81 -0.05 3.35 6.44
C LEU A 81 -0.01 2.06 5.64
N ILE A 82 0.62 1.02 6.19
CA ILE A 82 0.68 -0.29 5.52
C ILE A 82 -0.73 -0.87 5.25
N ASP A 83 -1.68 -0.64 6.15
CA ASP A 83 -3.07 -1.10 6.00
C ASP A 83 -3.84 -0.31 4.92
N HIS A 84 -3.37 0.89 4.55
CA HIS A 84 -3.91 1.58 3.36
C HIS A 84 -3.55 0.80 2.10
N LEU A 85 -2.33 0.26 1.99
CA LEU A 85 -1.89 -0.53 0.83
C LEU A 85 -2.65 -1.86 0.65
N GLU A 86 -3.31 -2.40 1.68
CA GLU A 86 -4.24 -3.53 1.53
C GLU A 86 -5.42 -3.21 0.59
N HIS A 87 -5.76 -1.91 0.43
CA HIS A 87 -6.87 -1.43 -0.38
C HIS A 87 -6.45 -0.98 -1.80
N PHE A 88 -5.15 -0.93 -2.10
CA PHE A 88 -4.66 -0.55 -3.43
C PHE A 88 -4.66 -1.79 -4.35
N PRO A 89 -5.35 -1.76 -5.50
CA PRO A 89 -5.26 -2.84 -6.48
C PRO A 89 -3.81 -3.05 -6.95
N THR A 90 -3.38 -4.31 -7.09
CA THR A 90 -2.07 -4.61 -7.69
C THR A 90 -2.02 -4.05 -9.11
N GLY A 91 -0.94 -3.33 -9.44
CA GLY A 91 -0.77 -2.60 -10.69
C GLY A 91 -1.23 -1.14 -10.65
N SER A 92 -1.85 -0.68 -9.55
CA SER A 92 -2.13 0.75 -9.34
C SER A 92 -0.84 1.59 -9.17
N MET A 93 -0.96 2.89 -9.39
CA MET A 93 0.15 3.84 -9.37
C MET A 93 -0.04 4.87 -8.25
N ILE A 94 1.00 5.09 -7.45
CA ILE A 94 1.04 6.11 -6.38
C ILE A 94 2.08 7.17 -6.75
N PRO A 95 1.78 8.47 -6.69
CA PRO A 95 2.78 9.51 -6.97
C PRO A 95 3.91 9.52 -5.93
N THR A 96 5.15 9.72 -6.40
CA THR A 96 6.24 10.14 -5.51
C THR A 96 6.22 11.66 -5.33
N SER A 97 7.04 12.20 -4.44
CA SER A 97 7.24 13.66 -4.35
C SER A 97 8.18 14.20 -5.44
N GLU A 98 8.89 13.33 -6.18
CA GLU A 98 9.65 13.71 -7.37
C GLU A 98 8.70 13.83 -8.58
N PRO A 99 8.62 15.00 -9.25
CA PRO A 99 7.70 15.21 -10.35
C PRO A 99 7.88 14.21 -11.50
N GLY A 100 6.78 13.60 -11.95
CA GLY A 100 6.79 12.63 -13.05
C GLY A 100 7.15 11.20 -12.64
N PHE A 101 7.52 10.95 -11.38
CA PHE A 101 7.77 9.60 -10.87
C PHE A 101 6.58 9.05 -10.07
N MET A 102 6.30 7.77 -10.31
CA MET A 102 5.17 7.05 -9.72
C MET A 102 5.64 5.65 -9.27
N PHE A 103 5.25 5.22 -8.07
CA PHE A 103 5.40 3.84 -7.62
C PHE A 103 4.32 2.95 -8.21
N LYS A 104 4.70 1.80 -8.79
CA LYS A 104 3.75 0.73 -9.11
C LYS A 104 3.56 -0.18 -7.90
N VAL A 105 2.32 -0.30 -7.42
CA VAL A 105 1.99 -1.16 -6.26
C VAL A 105 1.91 -2.62 -6.71
N SER A 106 2.50 -3.54 -5.96
CA SER A 106 2.13 -4.96 -6.01
C SER A 106 2.00 -5.58 -4.62
N ASN A 107 1.08 -6.53 -4.49
CA ASN A 107 0.79 -7.26 -3.26
C ASN A 107 0.86 -8.76 -3.55
N ASP A 108 1.91 -9.43 -3.06
CA ASP A 108 2.14 -10.87 -3.26
C ASP A 108 1.42 -11.72 -2.19
N GLY A 109 0.41 -11.15 -1.54
CA GLY A 109 -0.26 -11.72 -0.38
C GLY A 109 0.63 -11.80 0.86
N ARG A 110 0.04 -12.25 1.98
CA ARG A 110 0.71 -12.36 3.29
C ARG A 110 1.37 -11.04 3.76
N ARG A 111 0.72 -9.90 3.47
CA ARG A 111 1.20 -8.54 3.77
C ARG A 111 2.59 -8.21 3.18
N ARG A 112 2.92 -8.78 2.02
CA ARG A 112 4.14 -8.45 1.26
C ARG A 112 3.80 -7.45 0.17
N PHE A 113 4.08 -6.19 0.48
CA PHE A 113 3.88 -5.06 -0.43
C PHE A 113 5.19 -4.65 -1.08
N PHE A 114 5.10 -4.26 -2.35
CA PHE A 114 6.21 -3.71 -3.11
C PHE A 114 5.76 -2.42 -3.81
N LEU A 115 6.70 -1.50 -3.93
CA LEU A 115 6.57 -0.23 -4.63
C LEU A 115 7.67 -0.16 -5.69
N SER A 116 7.29 -0.24 -6.97
CA SER A 116 8.21 -0.37 -8.11
C SER A 116 9.26 -1.46 -7.91
N ASN A 117 8.79 -2.67 -7.61
CA ASN A 117 9.60 -3.88 -7.37
C ASN A 117 10.49 -3.87 -6.11
N VAL A 118 10.55 -2.77 -5.34
CA VAL A 118 11.24 -2.74 -4.05
C VAL A 118 10.27 -3.10 -2.92
N ARG A 119 10.67 -3.97 -1.98
CA ARG A 119 9.78 -4.52 -0.95
C ARG A 119 9.74 -3.62 0.27
N ILE A 120 8.54 -3.45 0.85
CA ILE A 120 8.38 -2.93 2.22
C ILE A 120 8.74 -4.03 3.22
N THR A 121 9.77 -3.78 4.02
CA THR A 121 10.30 -4.72 5.02
C THR A 121 9.97 -4.32 6.45
N SER A 122 9.88 -3.02 6.74
CA SER A 122 9.59 -2.48 8.07
C SER A 122 8.43 -1.48 7.98
N PRO A 123 7.16 -1.92 8.09
CA PRO A 123 6.00 -1.04 7.97
C PRO A 123 5.85 -0.12 9.20
N ASN A 124 5.17 1.01 9.02
CA ASN A 124 4.73 1.94 10.08
C ASN A 124 5.81 2.29 11.14
N ILE A 125 7.01 2.71 10.73
CA ILE A 125 8.09 3.09 11.65
C ILE A 125 7.77 4.39 12.40
N CYS A 126 7.34 5.44 11.68
CA CYS A 126 7.03 6.74 12.30
C CYS A 126 5.56 6.78 12.72
N THR A 127 5.34 6.78 14.04
CA THR A 127 4.05 6.62 14.71
C THR A 127 3.69 7.80 15.62
N LEU A 128 4.69 8.47 16.20
CA LEU A 128 4.49 9.56 17.16
C LEU A 128 4.06 10.86 16.47
N GLY A 129 4.54 11.11 15.25
CA GLY A 129 4.10 12.23 14.41
C GLY A 129 2.71 12.02 13.80
N THR A 130 2.09 13.11 13.33
CA THR A 130 0.82 13.08 12.58
C THR A 130 0.99 13.24 11.07
N SER A 131 1.98 14.03 10.63
CA SER A 131 2.18 14.41 9.22
C SER A 131 3.19 13.55 8.48
N ILE A 132 4.15 12.95 9.20
CA ILE A 132 5.14 12.03 8.61
C ILE A 132 4.78 10.57 8.95
N ARG A 133 4.77 9.72 7.92
CA ARG A 133 4.86 8.26 8.04
C ARG A 133 6.18 7.77 7.45
N CYS A 134 6.61 6.60 7.87
CA CYS A 134 7.87 6.02 7.42
C CYS A 134 7.73 4.51 7.25
N HIS A 135 8.30 3.97 6.18
CA HIS A 135 8.38 2.55 5.89
C HIS A 135 9.81 2.20 5.47
N GLY A 136 10.39 1.16 6.06
CA GLY A 136 11.68 0.64 5.64
C GLY A 136 11.55 -0.26 4.42
N ILE A 137 12.47 -0.12 3.47
CA ILE A 137 12.52 -0.86 2.21
C ILE A 137 13.89 -1.55 2.01
N ASP A 138 13.95 -2.61 1.20
CA ASP A 138 15.14 -3.44 0.99
C ASP A 138 15.96 -3.12 -0.28
N GLY A 139 15.60 -2.06 -0.99
CA GLY A 139 16.31 -1.56 -2.17
C GLY A 139 16.16 -0.05 -2.31
N VAL A 140 16.87 0.52 -3.28
CA VAL A 140 16.73 1.92 -3.69
C VAL A 140 15.83 1.96 -4.92
N VAL A 141 14.77 2.78 -4.89
CA VAL A 141 13.93 2.96 -6.08
C VAL A 141 14.70 3.79 -7.08
N GLN A 142 15.03 3.17 -8.22
CA GLN A 142 15.65 3.86 -9.33
C GLN A 142 14.62 4.68 -10.10
N PRO A 143 15.04 5.77 -10.78
CA PRO A 143 14.19 6.39 -11.78
C PRO A 143 13.88 5.34 -12.85
N ALA A 144 12.63 4.87 -12.91
CA ALA A 144 12.16 4.20 -14.10
C ALA A 144 12.33 5.21 -15.24
N ALA A 145 13.05 4.84 -16.31
CA ALA A 145 13.06 5.64 -17.51
C ALA A 145 11.60 5.88 -17.89
N MET A 146 11.18 7.14 -17.94
CA MET A 146 9.81 7.50 -18.27
C MET A 146 9.46 6.79 -19.56
N VAL A 147 8.54 5.81 -19.50
CA VAL A 147 7.89 5.33 -20.71
C VAL A 147 7.20 6.59 -21.24
N PRO A 148 7.62 7.12 -22.41
CA PRO A 148 6.94 8.28 -22.94
C PRO A 148 5.48 7.87 -23.10
N LEU A 149 4.56 8.65 -22.56
CA LEU A 149 3.18 8.64 -23.02
C LEU A 149 3.26 8.98 -24.52
N HIS A 150 3.29 7.95 -25.35
CA HIS A 150 3.48 8.07 -26.78
C HIS A 150 2.37 8.99 -27.29
N PRO A 151 2.67 10.15 -27.90
CA PRO A 151 1.63 11.12 -28.26
C PRO A 151 0.61 10.63 -29.29
N ASN A 152 0.79 9.43 -29.86
CA ASN A 152 0.08 8.90 -31.01
C ASN A 152 -0.30 7.40 -30.86
N ILE A 153 -0.83 6.97 -29.71
CA ILE A 153 -1.67 5.77 -29.69
C ILE A 153 -3.11 6.23 -29.93
N PRO A 154 -3.70 6.00 -31.13
CA PRO A 154 -5.12 6.29 -31.33
C PRO A 154 -5.94 5.43 -30.35
N PRO A 155 -7.05 5.96 -29.80
CA PRO A 155 -7.84 5.23 -28.82
C PRO A 155 -8.34 3.90 -29.43
N PRO A 156 -8.37 2.80 -28.66
CA PRO A 156 -9.01 1.58 -29.13
C PRO A 156 -10.47 1.89 -29.50
N PRO A 157 -11.01 1.29 -30.58
CA PRO A 157 -12.39 1.54 -30.98
C PRO A 157 -13.32 1.21 -29.82
N THR A 158 -14.11 2.20 -29.41
CA THR A 158 -15.15 2.01 -28.41
C THR A 158 -16.10 0.90 -28.89
N PRO A 159 -16.49 -0.06 -28.04
CA PRO A 159 -17.60 -0.94 -28.37
C PRO A 159 -18.87 -0.09 -28.40
N THR A 160 -19.28 0.32 -29.59
CA THR A 160 -20.54 1.04 -29.79
C THR A 160 -21.67 0.17 -29.26
N CYS A 161 -22.37 0.64 -28.23
CA CYS A 161 -23.62 0.05 -27.77
C CYS A 161 -24.69 0.27 -28.83
N ASN A 162 -24.66 -0.52 -29.90
CA ASN A 162 -25.73 -0.56 -30.90
C ASN A 162 -27.00 -1.02 -30.19
N ALA A 163 -27.93 -0.08 -30.01
CA ALA A 163 -29.22 -0.36 -29.42
C ALA A 163 -29.94 -1.46 -30.23
N VAL A 164 -30.39 -2.50 -29.53
CA VAL A 164 -31.29 -3.49 -30.11
C VAL A 164 -32.59 -2.77 -30.48
N PRO A 165 -33.10 -2.89 -31.72
CA PRO A 165 -34.35 -2.26 -32.10
C PRO A 165 -35.51 -2.86 -31.29
N PRO A 166 -36.51 -2.07 -30.88
CA PRO A 166 -37.65 -2.58 -30.12
C PRO A 166 -38.50 -3.53 -30.98
N PRO A 167 -39.09 -4.58 -30.39
CA PRO A 167 -40.07 -5.40 -31.08
C PRO A 167 -41.34 -4.57 -31.38
N PRO A 168 -42.05 -4.85 -32.49
CA PRO A 168 -43.28 -4.14 -32.83
C PRO A 168 -44.45 -4.54 -31.91
N ASP A 169 -45.29 -3.55 -31.58
CA ASP A 169 -46.55 -3.76 -30.85
C ASP A 169 -47.48 -4.75 -31.55
N ALA A 170 -48.07 -5.66 -30.75
CA ALA A 170 -49.23 -6.45 -31.14
C ALA A 170 -50.26 -6.41 -30.00
N GLY A 171 -51.49 -6.06 -30.34
CA GLY A 171 -52.57 -5.75 -29.39
C GLY A 171 -53.19 -6.94 -28.63
N PRO A 172 -54.21 -6.68 -27.81
CA PRO A 172 -54.64 -7.58 -26.74
C PRO A 172 -55.67 -8.63 -27.16
N VAL A 173 -55.51 -9.88 -26.70
CA VAL A 173 -56.57 -10.92 -26.71
C VAL A 173 -56.55 -11.71 -25.40
N GLN A 174 -57.74 -12.07 -24.92
CA GLN A 174 -58.00 -12.69 -23.61
C GLN A 174 -57.60 -14.18 -23.52
N ALA A 175 -57.42 -14.67 -22.28
CA ALA A 175 -57.23 -16.09 -21.96
C ALA A 175 -58.47 -16.96 -22.25
N PRO A 176 -58.30 -18.29 -22.34
CA PRO A 176 -58.83 -19.10 -21.23
C PRO A 176 -58.08 -20.41 -20.87
N ALA A 177 -58.28 -20.80 -19.61
CA ALA A 177 -58.43 -22.17 -19.05
C ALA A 177 -57.26 -23.20 -18.96
N MET A 178 -57.21 -23.78 -17.76
CA MET A 178 -56.35 -24.85 -17.23
C MET A 178 -56.40 -26.21 -17.96
N ILE A 179 -55.27 -26.91 -18.04
CA ILE A 179 -55.15 -28.40 -17.90
C ILE A 179 -53.88 -28.72 -17.06
N ALA A 180 -53.88 -29.86 -16.35
CA ALA A 180 -52.98 -30.20 -15.24
C ALA A 180 -51.62 -30.84 -15.61
N ALA A 181 -50.79 -31.07 -14.57
CA ALA A 181 -49.42 -31.57 -14.60
C ALA A 181 -49.26 -33.07 -14.99
N PRO A 182 -48.02 -33.57 -15.20
CA PRO A 182 -47.26 -34.07 -14.03
C PRO A 182 -45.75 -33.73 -14.00
N SER A 183 -45.17 -33.90 -12.81
CA SER A 183 -43.72 -33.96 -12.51
C SER A 183 -43.25 -35.45 -12.54
N PRO A 184 -41.99 -35.86 -12.23
CA PRO A 184 -40.80 -35.09 -11.85
C PRO A 184 -39.47 -35.54 -12.51
N SER A 185 -38.38 -34.79 -12.27
CA SER A 185 -37.05 -35.36 -11.96
C SER A 185 -36.13 -34.33 -11.30
N GLN A 186 -35.40 -34.74 -10.27
CA GLN A 186 -34.58 -33.86 -9.42
C GLN A 186 -33.13 -33.77 -9.91
N VAL A 187 -32.49 -32.61 -9.71
CA VAL A 187 -31.05 -32.54 -9.47
C VAL A 187 -30.81 -31.80 -8.16
N SER A 188 -30.03 -32.43 -7.28
CA SER A 188 -29.93 -32.12 -5.85
C SER A 188 -29.13 -30.85 -5.54
N ARG A 189 -29.75 -29.92 -4.80
CA ARG A 189 -29.05 -28.92 -3.97
C ARG A 189 -28.39 -29.65 -2.78
N ARG A 190 -27.05 -29.64 -2.71
CA ARG A 190 -26.31 -30.12 -1.52
C ARG A 190 -25.62 -28.96 -0.79
N GLN A 191 -25.82 -28.87 0.51
CA GLN A 191 -25.28 -27.83 1.42
C GLN A 191 -24.38 -28.46 2.49
N LYS A 192 -23.37 -27.69 2.95
CA LYS A 192 -22.56 -27.90 4.19
C LYS A 192 -21.67 -29.17 4.19
N SER A 193 -20.59 -29.33 4.97
CA SER A 193 -19.88 -28.52 5.99
C SER A 193 -18.37 -28.47 5.62
N ALA A 194 -17.37 -27.99 6.39
CA ALA A 194 -17.21 -27.42 7.74
C ALA A 194 -16.03 -26.39 7.68
N SER A 195 -15.96 -25.31 8.47
CA SER A 195 -15.49 -25.21 9.86
C SER A 195 -14.25 -26.05 10.24
N SER A 196 -13.13 -25.37 10.48
CA SER A 196 -11.99 -25.88 11.26
C SER A 196 -11.45 -24.77 12.18
N TYR A 197 -12.24 -24.44 13.20
CA TYR A 197 -11.79 -23.62 14.33
C TYR A 197 -10.79 -24.45 15.17
N ARG A 198 -9.49 -24.12 15.09
CA ARG A 198 -8.46 -24.82 15.86
C ARG A 198 -8.45 -24.36 17.33
N SER A 199 -8.26 -25.32 18.23
CA SER A 199 -8.59 -25.23 19.65
C SER A 199 -7.56 -24.43 20.46
N THR A 200 -8.00 -23.30 21.04
CA THR A 200 -7.20 -22.43 21.93
C THR A 200 -6.77 -23.11 23.24
N VAL A 201 -7.44 -24.20 23.63
CA VAL A 201 -7.14 -24.93 24.88
C VAL A 201 -5.83 -25.71 24.78
N VAL A 202 -5.46 -26.19 23.58
CA VAL A 202 -4.22 -26.94 23.36
C VAL A 202 -3.01 -25.99 23.42
N ASP A 203 -3.13 -24.80 22.82
CA ASP A 203 -2.06 -23.79 22.83
C ASP A 203 -1.77 -23.28 24.26
N LEU A 204 -2.80 -23.07 25.09
CA LEU A 204 -2.64 -22.69 26.49
C LEU A 204 -1.91 -23.76 27.32
N LEU A 205 -2.19 -25.05 27.09
CA LEU A 205 -1.49 -26.14 27.77
C LEU A 205 -0.02 -26.23 27.34
N ILE A 206 0.29 -25.98 26.07
CA ILE A 206 1.68 -25.94 25.57
C ILE A 206 2.44 -24.78 26.22
N ILE A 207 1.84 -23.57 26.26
CA ILE A 207 2.46 -22.39 26.91
C ILE A 207 2.73 -22.68 28.41
N TYR A 208 1.75 -23.26 29.12
CA TYR A 208 1.90 -23.61 30.53
C TYR A 208 3.03 -24.63 30.78
N PHE A 209 3.14 -25.67 29.94
CA PHE A 209 4.24 -26.63 30.02
C PHE A 209 5.62 -25.98 29.77
N VAL A 210 5.73 -25.08 28.79
CA VAL A 210 6.99 -24.36 28.50
C VAL A 210 7.41 -23.48 29.69
N ILE A 211 6.46 -22.79 30.34
CA ILE A 211 6.73 -21.95 31.52
C ILE A 211 7.21 -22.81 32.71
N ILE A 212 6.56 -23.95 32.99
CA ILE A 212 7.00 -24.86 34.05
C ILE A 212 8.41 -25.40 33.76
N LEU A 213 8.70 -25.79 32.51
CA LEU A 213 10.01 -26.30 32.13
C LEU A 213 11.10 -25.24 32.32
N TRP A 214 10.83 -23.98 31.95
CA TRP A 214 11.74 -22.86 32.17
C TRP A 214 12.01 -22.59 33.65
N LEU A 215 10.97 -22.53 34.49
CA LEU A 215 11.13 -22.32 35.93
C LEU A 215 11.91 -23.46 36.61
N SER A 216 11.76 -24.69 36.11
CA SER A 216 12.46 -25.88 36.62
C SER A 216 13.93 -25.98 36.19
N VAL A 217 14.36 -25.18 35.21
CA VAL A 217 15.77 -25.10 34.74
C VAL A 217 16.50 -23.90 35.36
N CYS A 218 15.78 -22.97 35.99
CA CYS A 218 16.31 -21.76 36.61
C CYS A 218 16.22 -21.75 38.16
N SER A 219 16.07 -22.93 38.78
CA SER A 219 16.16 -23.15 40.24
C SER A 219 17.24 -24.19 40.56
#